data_AF-A0A923PPH2-F1
#
_entry.id   AF-A0A923PPH2-F1
#
_cell.length_a   1.000
_cell.length_b   1.000
_cell.length_c   1.000
_cell.angle_alpha   90.00
_cell.angle_beta   90.00
_cell.angle_gamma   90.00
#
_symmetry.space_group_name_H-M   'P 1'
#
loop_
_entity.id
_entity.type
_entity.pdbx_description
1 polymer ?
#
loop_
_entity_poly.entity_id
_entity_poly.type
_entity_poly.pdbx_seq_one_letter_code
_entity_poly.pdbx_strand_id
1 'polypeptide(L)' 'ATAAIPIITLTALAMPEDRIRCLESGADAYLSKPLKLAELDRLILEHIHRPRRPLNPPPRANSQ' A
#
# COMPACT_ATOMS: atom_id res chain seq x y z
N ALA A 1 17.30 -7.08 2.72
CA ALA A 1 16.29 -6.57 3.66
C ALA A 1 15.47 -5.47 2.99
N THR A 2 14.33 -5.82 2.39
CA THR A 2 13.44 -4.88 1.65
C THR A 2 12.17 -4.52 2.42
N ALA A 3 11.94 -5.13 3.59
CA ALA A 3 10.77 -4.95 4.45
C ALA A 3 10.55 -3.52 5.00
N ALA A 4 11.39 -2.57 4.60
CA ALA A 4 11.38 -1.19 5.03
C ALA A 4 11.09 -0.21 3.88
N ILE A 5 10.88 -0.70 2.68
CA ILE A 5 10.58 0.11 1.50
C ILE A 5 9.06 0.34 1.48
N PRO A 6 8.57 1.59 1.44
CA PRO A 6 7.14 1.87 1.34
C PRO A 6 6.52 1.24 0.08
N ILE A 7 5.34 0.65 0.23
CA ILE A 7 4.62 -0.02 -0.87
C ILE A 7 3.33 0.75 -1.17
N ILE A 8 3.24 1.32 -2.37
CA ILE A 8 2.02 1.96 -2.88
C ILE A 8 1.42 1.03 -3.95
N THR A 9 0.21 0.53 -3.70
CA THR A 9 -0.50 -0.31 -4.67
C THR A 9 -1.16 0.57 -5.74
N LEU A 10 -1.03 0.20 -7.02
CA LEU A 10 -1.68 0.89 -8.14
C LEU A 10 -2.53 -0.10 -8.96
N THR A 11 -3.85 0.09 -9.02
CA THR A 11 -4.75 -0.77 -9.80
C THR A 11 -5.50 -0.02 -10.90
N ALA A 12 -5.87 -0.71 -11.98
CA ALA A 12 -6.74 -0.19 -13.04
C ALA A 12 -8.23 -0.49 -12.82
N LEU A 13 -8.54 -1.53 -12.05
CA LEU A 13 -9.91 -1.93 -11.69
C LEU A 13 -10.02 -1.84 -10.18
N ALA A 14 -10.33 -0.66 -9.67
CA ALA A 14 -10.34 -0.36 -8.25
C ALA A 14 -11.69 -0.72 -7.64
N MET A 15 -11.83 -1.94 -7.13
CA MET A 15 -12.97 -2.27 -6.28
C MET A 15 -12.69 -1.78 -4.83
N PRO A 16 -13.70 -1.33 -4.08
CA PRO A 16 -13.53 -0.92 -2.68
C PRO A 16 -12.83 -2.00 -1.82
N GLU A 17 -13.09 -3.27 -2.12
CA GLU A 17 -12.53 -4.43 -1.43
C GLU A 17 -11.03 -4.60 -1.71
N ASP A 18 -10.55 -4.23 -2.91
CA ASP A 18 -9.13 -4.29 -3.24
C ASP A 18 -8.31 -3.34 -2.38
N ARG A 19 -8.86 -2.15 -2.13
CA ARG A 19 -8.21 -1.17 -1.24
C ARG A 19 -8.02 -1.75 0.16
N ILE A 20 -9.07 -2.37 0.71
CA ILE A 20 -9.03 -2.98 2.04
C ILE A 20 -8.00 -4.10 2.08
N ARG A 21 -8.06 -5.05 1.13
CA ARG A 21 -7.16 -6.20 1.06
C ARG A 21 -5.69 -5.80 0.91
N CYS A 22 -5.41 -4.79 0.10
CA CYS A 22 -4.04 -4.30 -0.10
C CYS A 22 -3.48 -3.65 1.17
N LEU A 23 -4.27 -2.84 1.87
CA LEU A 23 -3.83 -2.20 3.11
C LEU A 23 -3.66 -3.23 4.25
N GLU A 24 -4.55 -4.22 4.35
CA GLU A 24 -4.44 -5.31 5.34
C GLU A 24 -3.23 -6.23 5.08
N SER A 25 -2.86 -6.44 3.82
CA SER A 25 -1.69 -7.26 3.47
C SER A 25 -0.35 -6.56 3.71
N GLY A 26 -0.38 -5.26 4.07
CA GLY A 26 0.80 -4.50 4.47
C GLY A 26 1.25 -3.44 3.47
N ALA A 27 0.44 -3.10 2.47
CA ALA A 27 0.69 -1.90 1.67
C ALA A 27 0.50 -0.64 2.53
N ASP A 28 1.33 0.38 2.29
CA ASP A 28 1.24 1.65 2.99
C ASP A 28 0.20 2.58 2.37
N ALA A 29 0.01 2.48 1.04
CA ALA A 29 -0.96 3.28 0.32
C ALA A 29 -1.55 2.54 -0.89
N TYR A 30 -2.62 3.13 -1.44
CA TYR A 30 -3.38 2.59 -2.57
C TYR A 30 -3.78 3.74 -3.50
N LEU A 31 -3.66 3.51 -4.80
CA LEU A 31 -4.03 4.40 -5.89
C LEU A 31 -4.78 3.63 -6.99
N SER A 32 -5.71 4.30 -7.67
CA SER A 32 -6.44 3.78 -8.82
C SER A 32 -6.12 4.55 -10.09
N LYS A 33 -6.07 3.87 -11.24
CA LYS A 33 -5.97 4.52 -12.56
C LYS A 33 -7.37 4.94 -13.06
N PRO A 34 -7.47 6.03 -13.83
CA PRO A 34 -6.40 7.01 -14.08
C PRO A 34 -6.10 7.83 -12.81
N LEU A 35 -4.81 8.00 -12.50
CA LEU A 35 -4.35 8.75 -11.32
C LEU A 35 -3.87 10.14 -11.71
N LYS A 36 -3.88 11.08 -10.76
CA LYS A 36 -3.28 12.41 -10.95
C LYS A 36 -1.85 12.40 -10.41
N LEU A 37 -0.89 12.96 -11.15
CA LEU A 37 0.51 13.02 -10.69
C LEU A 37 0.65 13.72 -9.33
N ALA A 38 -0.13 14.78 -9.09
CA ALA A 38 -0.14 15.47 -7.80
C ALA A 38 -0.56 14.57 -6.61
N GLU A 39 -1.40 13.56 -6.85
CA GLU A 39 -1.81 12.59 -5.83
C GLU A 39 -0.68 11.60 -5.53
N LEU A 40 0.02 11.15 -6.57
CA LEU A 40 1.20 10.31 -6.43
C LEU A 40 2.34 11.04 -5.70
N ASP A 41 2.63 12.28 -6.10
CA ASP A 41 3.66 13.10 -5.47
C ASP A 41 3.40 13.28 -3.97
N ARG A 42 2.14 13.56 -3.60
CA ARG A 42 1.72 13.65 -2.20
C ARG A 42 2.03 12.37 -1.43
N LEU A 43 1.66 11.20 -1.98
CA LEU A 43 1.89 9.92 -1.30
C LEU A 43 3.38 9.59 -1.18
N ILE A 44 4.18 9.90 -2.20
CA ILE A 44 5.64 9.71 -2.16
C ILE A 44 6.25 10.57 -1.04
N LEU A 45 5.91 11.86 -0.99
CA LEU A 45 6.44 12.79 0.02
C LEU A 45 6.04 12.42 1.44
N GLU A 46 4.82 11.88 1.62
CA GLU A 46 4.34 11.35 2.90
C GLU A 46 5.17 10.14 3.38
N HIS A 47 5.56 9.26 2.47
CA HIS A 47 6.18 7.98 2.81
C HIS A 47 7.71 8.00 2.82
N ILE A 48 8.35 8.94 2.11
CA ILE A 48 9.82 9.01 2.03
C ILE A 48 10.48 9.42 3.37
N HIS A 49 9.74 10.13 4.22
CA HIS A 49 10.23 10.62 5.51
C HIS A 49 9.77 9.76 6.70
N ARG A 50 8.94 8.73 6.48
CA ARG A 50 8.35 7.94 7.57
C ARG A 50 9.38 6.95 8.13
N PRO A 51 9.58 6.88 9.47
CA PRO A 51 10.42 5.85 10.06
C PRO A 51 9.85 4.46 9.75
N ARG A 52 10.76 3.52 9.46
CA ARG A 52 10.45 2.17 8.99
C ARG A 52 9.41 1.49 9.88
N ARG A 53 8.24 1.16 9.32
CA ARG A 53 7.25 0.35 10.02
C ARG A 53 7.76 -1.09 10.08
N PRO A 54 7.83 -1.74 11.25
CA PRO A 54 8.09 -3.17 11.31
C PRO A 54 6.95 -3.88 10.57
N LEU A 55 7.31 -4.70 9.60
CA LEU A 55 6.38 -5.47 8.79
C LEU A 55 5.77 -6.55 9.71
N ASN A 56 4.60 -6.29 10.28
CA ASN A 56 3.80 -7.35 10.89
C ASN A 56 3.34 -8.25 9.74
N PRO A 57 3.72 -9.54 9.72
CA PRO A 57 3.23 -10.43 8.69
C PRO A 57 1.69 -10.47 8.77
N PRO A 58 0.99 -10.48 7.62
CA PRO A 58 -0.46 -10.60 7.63
C PRO A 58 -0.84 -11.84 8.46
N PRO A 59 -1.95 -11.79 9.24
CA PRO A 59 -2.44 -12.96 9.92
C PRO A 59 -2.58 -14.06 8.87
N ARG A 60 -1.90 -15.20 9.09
CA ARG A 60 -1.88 -16.32 8.14
C ARG A 60 -3.34 -16.59 7.77
N ALA A 61 -3.68 -16.42 6.49
CA ALA A 61 -4.99 -16.79 5.98
C ALA A 61 -5.18 -18.26 6.39
N ASN A 62 -6.14 -18.50 7.29
CA ASN A 62 -6.43 -19.83 7.80
C ASN A 62 -6.62 -20.75 6.59
N SER A 63 -5.72 -21.71 6.45
CA SER A 63 -5.86 -22.82 5.53
C SER A 63 -6.95 -23.72 6.09
N GLN A 64 -8.20 -23.41 5.77
CA GLN A 64 -9.27 -24.41 5.70
C GLN A 64 -9.49 -24.76 4.24
#